data_AF-A0A3B9X685-F1
#
_entry.id   AF-A0A3B9X685-F1
#
_cell.length_a   1.000
_cell.length_b   1.000
_cell.length_c   1.000
_cell.angle_alpha   90.00
_cell.angle_beta   90.00
_cell.angle_gamma   90.00
#
_symmetry.space_group_name_H-M   'P 1'
#
loop_
_entity.id
_entity.type
_entity.pdbx_description
1 polymer ?
#
loop_
_entity_poly.entity_id
_entity_poly.type
_entity_poly.pdbx_seq_one_letter_code
_entity_poly.pdbx_strand_id
1 'polypeptide(L)'
;MQIAFTPVGGKVDLTIKSKPLPRVNMILQKLSAKISRILIAAGIAFFLPTIGHSQPAALSSDNKDSIDSSGQACQALADLRNLTITSASIRDNDQGSQPYCYVRGIISPAIHFHAQLPLPENWNGRFLQWGDGGKDGDLDFANNRVAEGYAVTNSNTGHDSGVEPGASFGFNNRQAEIDFGYRAVHLT
;
A
#
# COMPACT_ATOMS: atom_id res chain seq x y z
N MET A 1 20.09 23.57 1.36
CA MET A 1 21.39 22.89 1.57
C MET A 1 22.39 23.62 0.70
N GLN A 2 23.48 24.15 1.28
CA GLN A 2 24.45 24.94 0.53
C GLN A 2 25.83 24.33 0.77
N ILE A 3 26.46 23.86 -0.30
CA ILE A 3 27.77 23.20 -0.27
C ILE A 3 28.79 24.23 -0.76
N ALA A 4 29.81 24.50 0.05
CA ALA A 4 30.90 25.39 -0.31
C ALA A 4 32.24 24.66 -0.10
N PHE A 5 33.13 24.76 -1.08
CA PHE A 5 34.47 24.18 -1.04
C PHE A 5 35.49 25.31 -0.88
N THR A 6 36.32 25.25 0.15
CA THR A 6 37.43 26.20 0.35
C THR A 6 38.76 25.45 0.32
N PRO A 7 39.71 25.81 -0.57
CA PRO A 7 40.98 25.11 -0.66
C PRO A 7 41.95 25.62 0.42
N VAL A 8 42.44 24.72 1.28
CA VAL A 8 43.56 24.98 2.20
C VAL A 8 44.52 23.80 2.13
N GLY A 9 45.77 24.04 1.69
CA GLY A 9 46.90 23.14 1.96
C GLY A 9 46.78 21.67 1.51
N GLY A 10 46.20 21.40 0.34
CA GLY A 10 46.28 20.07 -0.30
C GLY A 10 45.37 18.98 0.28
N LYS A 11 44.44 19.31 1.18
CA LYS A 11 43.36 18.41 1.62
C LYS A 11 42.01 19.11 1.48
N VAL A 12 41.00 18.38 1.02
CA VAL A 12 39.63 18.89 0.89
C VAL A 12 38.87 18.48 2.15
N ASP A 13 38.56 19.43 3.02
CA ASP A 13 37.77 19.19 4.23
C ASP A 13 36.28 19.48 3.96
N LEU A 14 35.42 18.48 4.15
CA LEU A 14 33.99 18.59 3.92
C LEU A 14 33.30 19.09 5.20
N THR A 15 32.96 20.39 5.25
CA THR A 15 32.17 20.94 6.36
C THR A 15 30.69 21.04 5.96
N ILE A 16 29.84 20.21 6.55
CA ILE A 16 28.38 20.24 6.35
C ILE A 16 27.75 21.12 7.44
N LYS A 17 27.30 22.33 7.08
CA LYS A 17 26.45 23.16 7.97
C LYS A 17 24.98 22.83 7.74
N SER A 18 24.36 22.10 8.66
CA SER A 18 22.91 21.89 8.67
C SER A 18 22.18 23.08 9.32
N LYS A 19 21.07 23.52 8.73
CA LYS A 19 20.15 24.49 9.36
C LYS A 19 19.34 23.76 10.45
N PRO A 20 19.14 24.35 11.64
CA PRO A 20 18.26 23.77 12.65
C PRO A 20 16.80 23.77 12.17
N LEU A 21 16.11 22.64 12.35
CA LEU A 21 14.68 22.49 12.08
C LEU A 21 13.85 23.22 13.16
N PRO A 22 12.67 23.77 12.82
CA PRO A 22 11.78 24.35 13.81
C PRO A 22 11.22 23.27 14.74
N ARG A 23 11.23 23.54 16.05
CA ARG A 23 10.61 22.66 17.05
C ARG A 23 9.09 22.74 16.94
N VAL A 24 8.46 21.61 16.65
CA VAL A 24 7.00 21.46 16.76
C VAL A 24 6.67 21.19 18.23
N ASN A 25 5.95 22.12 18.87
CA ASN A 25 5.42 21.92 20.22
C ASN A 25 4.24 20.94 20.15
N MET A 26 4.42 19.74 20.68
CA MET A 26 3.36 18.75 20.83
C MET A 26 2.59 19.03 22.14
N ILE A 27 1.39 19.59 22.02
CA ILE A 27 0.47 19.79 23.14
C ILE A 27 -0.15 18.41 23.48
N LEU A 28 0.27 17.80 24.59
CA LEU A 28 -0.41 16.63 25.15
C LEU A 28 -1.79 17.04 25.67
N GLN A 29 -2.87 16.62 24.99
CA GLN A 29 -4.21 16.62 25.57
C GLN A 29 -4.34 15.43 26.52
N LYS A 30 -4.40 15.71 27.83
CA LYS A 30 -4.73 14.73 28.87
C LYS A 30 -6.25 14.47 28.84
N LEU A 31 -6.67 13.34 28.30
CA LEU A 31 -8.04 12.83 28.46
C LEU A 31 -8.18 12.20 29.85
N SER A 32 -8.85 12.92 30.75
CA SER A 32 -9.17 12.44 32.11
C SER A 32 -10.48 11.64 32.08
N ALA A 33 -10.40 10.32 32.19
CA ALA A 33 -11.57 9.47 32.43
C ALA A 33 -12.07 9.65 33.87
N LYS A 34 -13.27 10.21 34.05
CA LYS A 34 -13.95 10.28 35.35
C LYS A 34 -14.71 8.98 35.60
N ILE A 35 -14.24 8.22 36.59
CA ILE A 35 -14.91 7.01 37.10
C ILE A 35 -16.01 7.46 38.07
N SER A 36 -17.28 7.23 37.72
CA SER A 36 -18.41 7.44 38.62
C SER A 36 -18.71 6.15 39.36
N ARG A 37 -18.53 6.16 40.69
CA ARG A 37 -18.95 5.08 41.60
C ARG A 37 -20.38 5.39 42.06
N ILE A 38 -21.33 4.50 41.75
CA ILE A 38 -22.65 4.49 42.39
C ILE A 38 -22.76 3.18 43.18
N LEU A 39 -22.79 3.33 44.51
CA LEU A 39 -23.17 2.30 45.47
C LEU A 39 -24.68 2.47 45.75
N ILE A 40 -25.49 1.46 45.46
CA ILE A 40 -26.77 1.24 46.16
C ILE A 40 -26.91 -0.26 46.40
N ALA A 41 -26.97 -0.63 47.69
CA ALA A 41 -27.34 -1.94 48.18
C ALA A 41 -28.85 -1.98 48.43
N ALA A 42 -29.51 -3.10 48.12
CA ALA A 42 -30.58 -3.72 48.91
C ALA A 42 -31.18 -4.87 48.10
N GLY A 43 -31.23 -6.06 48.70
CA GLY A 43 -31.60 -7.29 48.02
C GLY A 43 -33.11 -7.51 47.85
N ILE A 44 -33.43 -8.32 46.85
CA ILE A 44 -34.65 -9.13 46.77
C ILE A 44 -34.23 -10.45 46.10
N ALA A 45 -34.29 -11.56 46.84
CA ALA A 45 -34.07 -12.89 46.29
C ALA A 45 -35.31 -13.32 45.49
N PHE A 46 -35.28 -13.12 44.17
CA PHE A 46 -36.23 -13.73 43.24
C PHE A 46 -35.64 -15.02 42.69
N PHE A 47 -36.22 -16.16 43.08
CA PHE A 47 -36.02 -17.45 42.40
C PHE A 47 -36.66 -17.37 41.02
N LEU A 48 -35.84 -17.27 39.96
CA LEU A 48 -36.26 -17.41 38.57
C LEU A 48 -35.98 -18.84 38.09
N PRO A 49 -36.87 -19.45 37.29
CA PRO A 49 -36.60 -20.73 36.65
C PRO A 49 -35.41 -20.57 35.70
N THR A 50 -34.52 -21.55 35.69
CA THR A 50 -33.34 -21.61 34.84
C THR A 50 -33.73 -21.64 33.37
N ILE A 51 -33.80 -20.48 32.73
CA ILE A 51 -33.81 -20.37 31.27
C ILE A 51 -32.38 -20.64 30.81
N GLY A 52 -32.18 -21.79 30.17
CA GLY A 52 -30.92 -22.16 29.55
C GLY A 52 -30.45 -21.05 28.62
N HIS A 53 -29.38 -20.36 29.00
CA HIS A 53 -28.65 -19.45 28.13
C HIS A 53 -27.93 -20.30 27.07
N SER A 54 -28.54 -20.43 25.90
CA SER A 54 -27.82 -20.80 24.69
C SER A 54 -26.92 -19.63 24.31
N GLN A 55 -25.62 -19.80 24.58
CA GLN A 55 -24.57 -18.88 24.16
C GLN A 55 -24.56 -18.85 22.62
N PRO A 56 -24.68 -17.68 21.97
CA PRO A 56 -24.49 -17.62 20.52
C PRO A 56 -23.02 -17.96 20.22
N ALA A 57 -22.81 -18.82 19.22
CA ALA A 57 -21.49 -19.23 18.78
C ALA A 57 -20.64 -18.00 18.42
N ALA A 58 -19.52 -17.81 19.13
CA ALA A 58 -18.50 -16.84 18.77
C ALA A 58 -17.76 -17.33 17.51
N LEU A 59 -18.25 -16.91 16.34
CA LEU A 59 -17.54 -17.02 15.08
C LEU A 59 -17.49 -15.61 14.48
N SER A 60 -16.28 -15.09 14.20
CA SER A 60 -15.94 -13.89 13.38
C SER A 60 -15.09 -12.76 14.01
N SER A 61 -14.44 -12.94 15.15
CA SER A 61 -13.41 -11.96 15.61
C SER A 61 -12.11 -12.13 14.81
N ASP A 62 -11.62 -13.36 14.69
CA ASP A 62 -10.28 -13.65 14.17
C ASP A 62 -10.07 -13.17 12.72
N ASN A 63 -11.07 -13.34 11.86
CA ASN A 63 -11.00 -12.93 10.45
C ASN A 63 -11.08 -11.40 10.29
N LYS A 64 -11.77 -10.70 11.21
CA LYS A 64 -11.82 -9.24 11.20
C LYS A 64 -10.47 -8.65 11.61
N ASP A 65 -9.83 -9.24 12.62
CA ASP A 65 -8.52 -8.80 13.13
C ASP A 65 -7.39 -9.12 12.14
N SER A 66 -7.47 -10.24 11.40
CA SER A 66 -6.50 -10.58 10.35
C SER A 66 -6.61 -9.65 9.13
N ILE A 67 -7.83 -9.22 8.77
CA ILE A 67 -8.05 -8.24 7.70
C ILE A 67 -7.59 -6.84 8.13
N ASP A 68 -7.84 -6.40 9.37
CA ASP A 68 -7.37 -5.09 9.87
C ASP A 68 -5.84 -5.00 9.90
N SER A 69 -5.17 -6.03 10.44
CA SER A 69 -3.71 -6.10 10.42
C SER A 69 -3.13 -6.14 9.00
N SER A 70 -3.75 -6.90 8.09
CA SER A 70 -3.39 -6.90 6.67
C SER A 70 -3.61 -5.54 6.00
N GLY A 71 -4.66 -4.83 6.39
CA GLY A 71 -4.96 -3.47 5.92
C GLY A 71 -3.89 -2.47 6.33
N GLN A 72 -3.45 -2.52 7.59
CA GLN A 72 -2.35 -1.68 8.10
C GLN A 72 -1.02 -2.02 7.40
N ALA A 73 -0.71 -3.30 7.22
CA ALA A 73 0.47 -3.75 6.50
C ALA A 73 0.46 -3.27 5.04
N CYS A 74 -0.70 -3.33 4.37
CA CYS A 74 -0.87 -2.82 3.02
C CYS A 74 -0.61 -1.31 2.96
N GLN A 75 -1.21 -0.52 3.85
CA GLN A 75 -1.03 0.93 3.89
C GLN A 75 0.44 1.33 4.13
N ALA A 76 1.15 0.60 4.98
CA ALA A 76 2.57 0.83 5.27
C ALA A 76 3.48 0.69 4.04
N LEU A 77 3.04 0.00 2.97
CA LEU A 77 3.80 -0.09 1.72
C LEU A 77 3.99 1.29 1.07
N ALA A 78 3.07 2.23 1.27
CA ALA A 78 3.19 3.59 0.75
C ALA A 78 4.41 4.35 1.33
N ASP A 79 4.93 3.92 2.48
CA ASP A 79 6.05 4.56 3.17
C ASP A 79 7.42 3.93 2.84
N LEU A 80 7.45 2.90 1.99
CA LEU A 80 8.69 2.20 1.62
C LEU A 80 9.72 3.17 1.05
N ARG A 81 10.95 3.05 1.54
CA ARG A 81 12.08 3.84 1.05
C ARG A 81 12.61 3.20 -0.23
N ASN A 82 13.10 4.03 -1.15
CA ASN A 82 13.69 3.64 -2.44
C ASN A 82 12.71 3.15 -3.52
N LEU A 83 11.40 3.17 -3.25
CA LEU A 83 10.36 2.99 -4.25
C LEU A 83 9.45 4.21 -4.26
N THR A 84 8.91 4.56 -5.43
CA THR A 84 7.89 5.61 -5.52
C THR A 84 6.52 4.95 -5.54
N ILE A 85 6.00 4.62 -4.36
CA ILE A 85 4.63 4.12 -4.21
C ILE A 85 3.71 5.33 -4.01
N THR A 86 2.70 5.45 -4.84
CA THR A 86 1.74 6.57 -4.83
C THR A 86 0.49 6.24 -4.00
N SER A 87 0.13 4.97 -3.90
CA SER A 87 -0.96 4.51 -3.05
C SER A 87 -0.85 3.03 -2.72
N ALA A 88 -1.28 2.64 -1.53
CA ALA A 88 -1.50 1.25 -1.17
C ALA A 88 -2.77 1.13 -0.33
N SER A 89 -3.71 0.27 -0.74
CA SER A 89 -5.01 0.14 -0.09
C SER A 89 -5.65 -1.23 -0.36
N ILE A 90 -6.43 -1.73 0.57
CA ILE A 90 -7.26 -2.92 0.36
C ILE A 90 -8.35 -2.63 -0.69
N ARG A 91 -8.57 -3.58 -1.60
CA ARG A 91 -9.65 -3.59 -2.58
C ARG A 91 -10.36 -4.94 -2.58
N ASP A 92 -11.64 -4.91 -2.91
CA ASP A 92 -12.41 -6.12 -3.17
C ASP A 92 -11.99 -6.75 -4.50
N ASN A 93 -12.10 -8.06 -4.59
CA ASN A 93 -11.91 -8.82 -5.83
C ASN A 93 -13.28 -9.25 -6.36
N ASP A 94 -13.63 -8.85 -7.58
CA ASP A 94 -14.91 -9.21 -8.22
C ASP A 94 -14.91 -10.64 -8.80
N GLN A 95 -13.74 -11.28 -8.88
CA GLN A 95 -13.56 -12.66 -9.37
C GLN A 95 -13.32 -13.67 -8.22
N GLY A 96 -13.44 -13.24 -6.95
CA GLY A 96 -13.22 -14.08 -5.77
C GLY A 96 -13.94 -13.54 -4.53
N SER A 97 -13.77 -14.20 -3.38
CA SER A 97 -14.37 -13.75 -2.11
C SER A 97 -13.35 -13.09 -1.17
N GLN A 98 -12.07 -13.13 -1.53
CA GLN A 98 -10.97 -12.59 -0.73
C GLN A 98 -10.54 -11.23 -1.30
N PRO A 99 -10.45 -10.19 -0.46
CA PRO A 99 -9.89 -8.91 -0.88
C PRO A 99 -8.36 -9.05 -1.10
N TYR A 100 -7.76 -8.01 -1.67
CA TYR A 100 -6.31 -7.96 -1.91
C TYR A 100 -5.77 -6.55 -1.63
N CYS A 101 -4.47 -6.45 -1.38
CA CYS A 101 -3.78 -5.17 -1.28
C CYS A 101 -3.42 -4.67 -2.69
N TYR A 102 -4.02 -3.56 -3.10
CA TYR A 102 -3.68 -2.88 -4.33
C TYR A 102 -2.61 -1.82 -4.08
N VAL A 103 -1.50 -1.92 -4.80
CA VAL A 103 -0.39 -0.97 -4.75
C VAL A 103 -0.26 -0.30 -6.11
N ARG A 104 -0.02 1.01 -6.13
CA ARG A 104 0.30 1.77 -7.34
C ARG A 104 1.62 2.49 -7.14
N GLY A 105 2.46 2.51 -8.15
CA GLY A 105 3.74 3.19 -8.09
C GLY A 105 4.23 3.70 -9.43
N ILE A 106 5.40 4.34 -9.40
CA ILE A 106 6.08 4.91 -10.55
C ILE A 106 7.55 4.47 -10.53
N ILE A 107 8.03 3.96 -11.65
CA ILE A 107 9.44 3.74 -11.93
C ILE A 107 9.88 4.82 -12.93
N SER A 108 10.89 5.59 -12.56
CA SER A 108 11.30 6.75 -13.35
C SER A 108 11.81 6.37 -14.77
N PRO A 109 11.60 7.27 -15.75
CA PRO A 109 10.86 8.53 -15.64
C PRO A 109 9.33 8.42 -15.69
N ALA A 110 8.74 7.41 -16.35
CA ALA A 110 7.32 7.44 -16.73
C ALA A 110 6.58 6.09 -16.64
N ILE A 111 7.19 5.04 -16.09
CA ILE A 111 6.53 3.73 -15.99
C ILE A 111 5.61 3.76 -14.78
N HIS A 112 4.31 3.77 -15.01
CA HIS A 112 3.33 3.55 -13.95
C HIS A 112 3.07 2.05 -13.85
N PHE A 113 3.12 1.53 -12.63
CA PHE A 113 2.84 0.12 -12.37
C PHE A 113 1.80 -0.03 -11.28
N HIS A 114 1.20 -1.21 -11.24
CA HIS A 114 0.43 -1.65 -10.09
C HIS A 114 0.90 -3.03 -9.60
N ALA A 115 0.51 -3.36 -8.38
CA ALA A 115 0.61 -4.71 -7.85
C ALA A 115 -0.71 -5.07 -7.17
N GLN A 116 -1.26 -6.23 -7.53
CA GLN A 116 -2.39 -6.86 -6.86
C GLN A 116 -1.84 -7.97 -5.97
N LEU A 117 -1.70 -7.67 -4.68
CA LEU A 117 -1.07 -8.56 -3.71
C LEU A 117 -2.16 -9.29 -2.91
N PRO A 118 -2.32 -10.62 -3.06
CA PRO A 118 -3.25 -11.38 -2.23
C PRO A 118 -2.84 -11.26 -0.77
N LEU A 119 -3.84 -11.25 0.12
CA LEU A 119 -3.57 -11.29 1.56
C LEU A 119 -2.87 -12.59 1.94
N PRO A 120 -2.12 -12.63 3.06
CA PRO A 120 -1.31 -13.79 3.44
C PRO A 120 -2.06 -15.13 3.42
N GLU A 121 -3.33 -15.14 3.82
CA GLU A 121 -4.18 -16.35 3.83
C GLU A 121 -4.55 -16.86 2.44
N ASN A 122 -4.55 -16.00 1.42
CA ASN A 122 -4.90 -16.34 0.03
C ASN A 122 -3.66 -16.45 -0.87
N TRP A 123 -2.45 -16.16 -0.37
CA TRP A 123 -1.25 -16.18 -1.19
C TRP A 123 -0.74 -17.61 -1.42
N ASN A 124 -0.60 -17.99 -2.69
CA ASN A 124 -0.15 -19.33 -3.09
C ASN A 124 1.39 -19.45 -3.24
N GLY A 125 2.14 -18.41 -2.87
CA GLY A 125 3.60 -18.39 -2.99
C GLY A 125 4.13 -18.05 -4.38
N ARG A 126 3.26 -17.69 -5.35
CA ARG A 126 3.65 -17.44 -6.74
C ARG A 126 3.45 -15.99 -7.13
N PHE A 127 4.32 -15.56 -8.04
CA PHE A 127 4.30 -14.24 -8.67
C PHE A 127 3.96 -14.39 -10.15
N LEU A 128 3.21 -13.44 -10.69
CA LEU A 128 2.83 -13.36 -12.09
C LEU A 128 2.94 -11.92 -12.58
N GLN A 129 3.89 -11.65 -13.47
CA GLN A 129 3.86 -10.44 -14.27
C GLN A 129 2.77 -10.61 -15.34
N TRP A 130 1.69 -9.85 -15.22
CA TRP A 130 0.66 -9.74 -16.24
C TRP A 130 1.16 -8.86 -17.37
N GLY A 131 1.04 -9.38 -18.59
CA GLY A 131 1.48 -8.67 -19.79
C GLY A 131 0.35 -7.86 -20.42
N ASP A 132 0.76 -6.99 -21.33
CA ASP A 132 -0.11 -6.06 -22.04
C ASP A 132 -0.34 -6.47 -23.50
N GLY A 133 -1.12 -5.67 -24.23
CA GLY A 133 -1.47 -5.90 -25.63
C GLY A 133 -1.24 -4.70 -26.56
N GLY A 134 -0.95 -4.99 -27.84
CA GLY A 134 -0.97 -3.98 -28.91
C GLY A 134 0.10 -2.89 -28.74
N LYS A 135 -0.36 -1.63 -28.57
CA LYS A 135 0.52 -0.47 -28.29
C LYS A 135 0.48 -0.04 -26.84
N ASP A 136 -0.32 -0.72 -26.01
CA ASP A 136 -0.42 -0.53 -24.57
C ASP A 136 -0.49 0.96 -24.14
N GLY A 137 -0.20 1.27 -22.88
CA GLY A 137 -0.33 2.57 -22.25
C GLY A 137 -1.46 2.65 -21.23
N ASP A 138 -1.98 1.51 -20.76
CA ASP A 138 -2.95 1.44 -19.67
C ASP A 138 -2.50 0.49 -18.56
N LEU A 139 -3.38 0.11 -17.63
CA LEU A 139 -3.03 -0.82 -16.56
C LEU A 139 -4.04 -1.96 -16.60
N ASP A 140 -3.57 -3.12 -17.04
CA ASP A 140 -4.36 -4.33 -17.14
C ASP A 140 -4.42 -5.07 -15.80
N PHE A 141 -5.60 -5.59 -15.46
CA PHE A 141 -5.85 -6.30 -14.20
C PHE A 141 -6.07 -7.79 -14.45
N ALA A 142 -5.60 -8.62 -13.51
CA ALA A 142 -5.80 -10.07 -13.55
C ALA A 142 -6.50 -10.58 -12.28
N ASN A 143 -7.68 -10.03 -11.99
CA ASN A 143 -8.45 -10.32 -10.77
C ASN A 143 -8.69 -11.82 -10.55
N ASN A 144 -8.89 -12.57 -11.64
CA ASN A 144 -9.01 -14.04 -11.59
C ASN A 144 -7.73 -14.73 -11.11
N ARG A 145 -6.54 -14.23 -11.48
CA ARG A 145 -5.26 -14.77 -11.01
C ARG A 145 -4.99 -14.41 -9.55
N VAL A 146 -5.42 -13.23 -9.12
CA VAL A 146 -5.39 -12.85 -7.71
C VAL A 146 -6.31 -13.75 -6.88
N ALA A 147 -7.48 -14.09 -7.41
CA ALA A 147 -8.40 -15.04 -6.76
C ALA A 147 -7.80 -16.46 -6.67
N GLU A 148 -7.00 -16.87 -7.66
CA GLU A 148 -6.18 -18.10 -7.62
C GLU A 148 -4.95 -18.00 -6.67
N GLY A 149 -4.74 -16.83 -6.04
CA GLY A 149 -3.72 -16.60 -5.02
C GLY A 149 -2.36 -16.12 -5.53
N TYR A 150 -2.25 -15.72 -6.80
CA TYR A 150 -1.02 -15.13 -7.33
C TYR A 150 -0.87 -13.67 -6.87
N ALA A 151 0.36 -13.28 -6.55
CA ALA A 151 0.75 -11.87 -6.55
C ALA A 151 0.94 -11.43 -8.01
N VAL A 152 0.16 -10.44 -8.45
CA VAL A 152 0.15 -9.98 -9.84
C VAL A 152 0.72 -8.58 -9.94
N THR A 153 1.52 -8.32 -10.97
CA THR A 153 1.99 -6.97 -11.32
C THR A 153 1.80 -6.69 -12.81
N ASN A 154 1.66 -5.42 -13.16
CA ASN A 154 1.50 -4.93 -14.52
C ASN A 154 1.98 -3.48 -14.58
N SER A 155 2.32 -3.00 -15.78
CA SER A 155 2.75 -1.62 -16.01
C SER A 155 2.20 -1.09 -17.32
N ASN A 156 2.00 0.22 -17.42
CA ASN A 156 1.57 0.91 -18.65
C ASN A 156 2.64 1.05 -19.74
N THR A 157 3.68 0.21 -19.66
CA THR A 157 4.85 0.22 -20.54
C THR A 157 5.58 1.56 -20.73
N GLY A 158 5.31 2.58 -19.90
CA GLY A 158 6.03 3.85 -19.91
C GLY A 158 5.33 5.02 -20.60
N HIS A 159 4.06 4.88 -20.98
CA HIS A 159 3.26 5.94 -21.63
C HIS A 159 1.77 5.84 -21.29
N ASP A 160 0.97 6.85 -21.63
CA ASP A 160 -0.49 6.85 -21.40
C ASP A 160 -1.24 6.86 -22.72
N SER A 161 -2.00 5.81 -23.01
CA SER A 161 -2.69 5.64 -24.30
C SER A 161 -3.79 6.69 -24.56
N GLY A 162 -4.31 7.32 -23.51
CA GLY A 162 -5.28 8.41 -23.60
C GLY A 162 -4.63 9.74 -23.99
N VAL A 163 -3.35 9.94 -23.66
CA VAL A 163 -2.56 11.13 -24.03
C VAL A 163 -1.79 10.93 -25.32
N GLU A 164 -1.30 9.70 -25.55
CA GLU A 164 -0.37 9.32 -26.61
C GLU A 164 -1.00 8.22 -27.50
N PRO A 165 -2.08 8.53 -28.24
CA PRO A 165 -2.83 7.53 -28.99
C PRO A 165 -1.98 6.82 -30.04
N GLY A 166 -2.29 5.54 -30.25
CA GLY A 166 -1.55 4.68 -31.18
C GLY A 166 -0.12 4.44 -30.69
N ALA A 167 0.86 4.82 -31.49
CA ALA A 167 2.28 4.71 -31.13
C ALA A 167 2.96 6.08 -31.01
N SER A 168 2.19 7.14 -30.75
CA SER A 168 2.71 8.51 -30.71
C SER A 168 3.68 8.73 -29.54
N PHE A 169 3.61 7.92 -28.48
CA PHE A 169 4.57 7.91 -27.38
C PHE A 169 6.02 7.77 -27.85
N GLY A 170 6.26 7.07 -28.96
CA GLY A 170 7.61 6.84 -29.50
C GLY A 170 8.12 8.01 -30.35
N PHE A 171 7.28 8.96 -30.75
CA PHE A 171 7.68 10.03 -31.65
C PHE A 171 8.67 10.98 -30.98
N ASN A 172 9.92 11.00 -31.47
CA ASN A 172 11.02 11.78 -30.89
C ASN A 172 11.25 11.53 -29.38
N ASN A 173 10.88 10.35 -28.90
CA ASN A 173 11.01 9.98 -27.50
C ASN A 173 11.63 8.58 -27.38
N ARG A 174 12.95 8.55 -27.53
CA ARG A 174 13.74 7.31 -27.45
C ARG A 174 13.57 6.58 -26.11
N GLN A 175 13.28 7.31 -25.04
CA GLN A 175 13.10 6.72 -23.73
C GLN A 175 11.80 5.91 -23.64
N ALA A 176 10.68 6.42 -24.17
CA ALA A 176 9.42 5.68 -24.19
C ALA A 176 9.50 4.43 -25.09
N GLU A 177 10.23 4.49 -26.21
CA GLU A 177 10.51 3.29 -27.02
C GLU A 177 11.26 2.20 -26.23
N ILE A 178 12.22 2.59 -25.38
CA ILE A 178 12.99 1.67 -24.52
C ILE A 178 12.11 1.08 -23.43
N ASP A 179 11.22 1.90 -22.86
CA ASP A 179 10.31 1.49 -21.80
C ASP A 179 9.33 0.45 -22.33
N PHE A 180 8.71 0.74 -23.47
CA PHE A 180 7.82 -0.17 -24.18
C PHE A 180 8.54 -1.44 -24.68
N GLY A 181 9.75 -1.27 -25.21
CA GLY A 181 10.47 -2.39 -25.84
C GLY A 181 10.92 -3.46 -24.85
N TYR A 182 11.31 -3.09 -23.62
CA TYR A 182 11.75 -4.06 -22.62
C TYR A 182 11.78 -3.54 -21.18
N ARG A 183 12.07 -2.24 -20.97
CA ARG A 183 12.48 -1.77 -19.65
C ARG A 183 11.32 -1.80 -18.65
N ALA A 184 10.11 -1.47 -19.07
CA ALA A 184 8.95 -1.46 -18.18
C ALA A 184 8.66 -2.86 -17.62
N VAL A 185 8.64 -3.88 -18.49
CA VAL A 185 8.44 -5.28 -18.10
C VAL A 185 9.58 -5.79 -17.22
N HIS A 186 10.83 -5.37 -17.47
CA HIS A 186 11.97 -5.83 -16.68
C HIS A 186 12.05 -5.21 -15.27
N LEU A 187 11.63 -3.95 -15.12
CA LEU A 187 11.76 -3.22 -13.85
C LEU A 187 10.55 -3.34 -12.93
N THR A 188 9.39 -3.73 -13.46
CA THR A 188 8.16 -3.96 -12.70
C THR A 188 8.23 -5.31 -11.99
#